data_AF-A0A920KSM3-F1
#
_entry.id   AF-A0A920KSM3-F1
#
_cell.length_a   1.000
_cell.length_b   1.000
_cell.length_c   1.000
_cell.angle_alpha   90.00
_cell.angle_beta   90.00
_cell.angle_gamma   90.00
#
_symmetry.space_group_name_H-M   'P 1'
#
loop_
_entity.id
_entity.type
_entity.pdbx_description
1 polymer ?
#
loop_
_entity_poly.entity_id
_entity_poly.type
_entity_poly.pdbx_seq_one_letter_code
_entity_poly.pdbx_strand_id
1 'polypeptide(L)'
;MKPIIYFFFIAFIFTSCNKSSTLFEKLSYSVTNINFRNDLKENDLFNLIEYLYFYNGGGVATGDVNNDGLIDIYLSSNQGSNKLYLNKGNFQFKDITYDAGVESINEWKTGVTLVDVNGDGFIDIYQNRLGGYKDIQGRNQLFINNGDLTFTEKARDYGIDFEGFSTHSAFFDYDGDGDLDLYLLNHSVHTERSYGNYKLRFERSEKSGDKLFRNDIDKGLTYFTDVSEESGILSSNIGYGLGVAISDINRDGCDDIYISNDFRENDYLYLNNCDGTFTKA
;
A
#
# COMPACT_ATOMS: atom_id res chain seq x y z
N MET A 1 -20.82 60.22 63.86
CA MET A 1 -20.73 58.75 63.94
C MET A 1 -19.64 58.28 62.99
N LYS A 2 -18.59 57.65 63.53
CA LYS A 2 -17.63 56.75 62.83
C LYS A 2 -18.34 55.40 62.50
N PRO A 3 -17.71 54.33 61.95
CA PRO A 3 -16.64 54.11 60.95
C PRO A 3 -16.97 52.92 59.97
N ILE A 4 -15.93 52.32 59.32
CA ILE A 4 -15.77 50.90 58.84
C ILE A 4 -15.89 50.76 57.30
N ILE A 5 -14.81 50.81 56.49
CA ILE A 5 -13.73 49.83 56.20
C ILE A 5 -14.25 48.42 55.88
N TYR A 6 -14.06 47.93 54.64
CA TYR A 6 -13.64 46.55 54.24
C TYR A 6 -13.51 46.59 52.70
N PHE A 7 -12.31 46.73 52.12
CA PHE A 7 -11.41 45.63 51.75
C PHE A 7 -12.18 44.43 51.19
N PHE A 8 -12.17 44.23 49.86
CA PHE A 8 -11.89 42.91 49.28
C PHE A 8 -11.53 43.03 47.79
N PHE A 9 -10.22 42.97 47.57
CA PHE A 9 -9.56 42.52 46.36
C PHE A 9 -10.06 41.10 46.06
N ILE A 10 -10.82 40.88 44.99
CA ILE A 10 -11.20 39.53 44.55
C ILE A 10 -10.80 39.35 43.08
N ALA A 11 -9.59 38.81 42.94
CA ALA A 11 -9.31 37.62 42.16
C ALA A 11 -9.53 37.69 40.64
N PHE A 12 -8.54 38.24 39.93
CA PHE A 12 -8.13 37.70 38.63
C PHE A 12 -7.57 36.28 38.87
N ILE A 13 -8.44 35.27 38.88
CA ILE A 13 -8.03 33.86 38.91
C ILE A 13 -8.01 33.34 37.49
N PHE A 14 -6.78 33.18 36.99
CA PHE A 14 -6.30 32.07 36.18
C PHE A 14 -7.26 31.46 35.16
N THR A 15 -7.16 31.93 33.92
CA THR A 15 -7.25 31.02 32.76
C THR A 15 -5.86 30.78 32.22
N SER A 16 -5.03 30.10 33.03
CA SER A 16 -3.86 29.40 32.49
C SER A 16 -4.38 28.17 31.73
N CYS A 17 -4.78 28.36 30.48
CA CYS A 17 -4.88 27.25 29.55
C CYS A 17 -3.46 26.91 29.10
N ASN A 18 -2.75 26.12 29.91
CA ASN A 18 -1.66 25.31 29.38
C ASN A 18 -2.29 24.23 28.49
N LYS A 19 -2.68 24.61 27.25
CA LYS A 19 -2.79 23.62 26.19
C LYS A 19 -1.39 23.06 26.04
N SER A 20 -1.19 21.83 26.54
CA SER A 20 -0.01 21.04 26.21
C SER A 20 0.20 21.15 24.70
N SER A 21 1.38 21.58 24.28
CA SER A 21 1.72 21.66 22.86
C SER A 21 1.79 20.23 22.33
N THR A 22 0.69 19.75 21.76
CA THR A 22 0.68 18.45 21.10
C THR A 22 1.33 18.59 19.72
N LEU A 23 2.14 17.61 19.32
CA LEU A 23 2.69 17.54 17.97
C LEU A 23 1.61 17.24 16.92
N PHE A 24 0.51 16.62 17.35
CA PHE A 24 -0.62 16.26 16.51
C PHE A 24 -1.93 16.78 17.11
N GLU A 25 -2.83 17.19 16.23
CA GLU A 25 -4.21 17.55 16.57
C GLU A 25 -5.17 16.54 15.92
N LYS A 26 -6.10 16.03 16.72
CA LYS A 26 -7.16 15.17 16.20
C LYS A 26 -8.24 16.04 15.55
N LEU A 27 -8.41 15.92 14.24
CA LEU A 27 -9.52 16.53 13.51
C LEU A 27 -10.73 15.58 13.48
N SER A 28 -11.92 16.13 13.62
CA SER A 28 -13.17 15.36 13.53
C SER A 28 -13.66 15.26 12.08
N TYR A 29 -14.52 14.26 11.83
CA TYR A 29 -15.25 14.16 10.55
C TYR A 29 -15.98 15.46 10.17
N SER A 30 -16.55 16.19 11.14
CA SER A 30 -17.23 17.46 10.86
C SER A 30 -16.30 18.56 10.34
N VAL A 31 -14.98 18.40 10.48
CA VAL A 31 -13.96 19.28 9.89
C VAL A 31 -13.47 18.69 8.57
N THR A 32 -13.14 17.40 8.55
CA THR A 32 -12.43 16.79 7.41
C THR A 32 -13.31 16.23 6.31
N ASN A 33 -14.57 15.92 6.62
CA ASN A 33 -15.49 15.14 5.80
C ASN A 33 -15.00 13.71 5.47
N ILE A 34 -14.01 13.18 6.20
CA ILE A 34 -13.57 11.78 6.07
C ILE A 34 -14.31 10.91 7.09
N ASN A 35 -15.19 10.03 6.62
CA ASN A 35 -15.98 9.08 7.44
C ASN A 35 -15.65 7.61 7.17
N PHE A 36 -14.59 7.34 6.41
CA PHE A 36 -14.19 5.99 6.04
C PHE A 36 -13.96 5.09 7.27
N ARG A 37 -14.42 3.85 7.15
CA ARG A 37 -14.20 2.78 8.11
C ARG A 37 -13.99 1.46 7.37
N ASN A 38 -12.95 0.74 7.77
CA ASN A 38 -12.72 -0.62 7.32
C ASN A 38 -13.31 -1.60 8.34
N ASP A 39 -14.63 -1.78 8.30
CA ASP A 39 -15.34 -2.67 9.21
C ASP A 39 -15.37 -4.09 8.63
N LEU A 40 -14.78 -5.05 9.36
CA LEU A 40 -14.65 -6.44 8.94
C LEU A 40 -15.74 -7.33 9.55
N LYS A 41 -16.25 -8.26 8.75
CA LYS A 41 -17.23 -9.27 9.18
C LYS A 41 -16.69 -10.66 8.89
N GLU A 42 -16.45 -11.40 9.96
CA GLU A 42 -16.09 -12.82 9.91
C GLU A 42 -17.28 -13.67 9.47
N ASN A 43 -16.98 -14.83 8.89
CA ASN A 43 -17.94 -15.92 8.70
C ASN A 43 -17.26 -17.28 8.92
N ASP A 44 -18.04 -18.36 8.90
CA ASP A 44 -17.55 -19.71 9.20
C ASP A 44 -16.43 -20.18 8.25
N LEU A 45 -16.38 -19.68 7.01
CA LEU A 45 -15.41 -20.06 5.98
C LEU A 45 -14.20 -19.12 5.92
N PHE A 46 -14.36 -17.86 6.34
CA PHE A 46 -13.34 -16.82 6.24
C PHE A 46 -13.34 -15.95 7.50
N ASN A 47 -12.39 -16.25 8.37
CA ASN A 47 -12.19 -15.68 9.70
C ASN A 47 -10.70 -15.77 10.07
N LEU A 48 -10.32 -15.26 11.24
CA LEU A 48 -8.93 -15.23 11.70
C LEU A 48 -8.26 -16.61 11.78
N ILE A 49 -9.01 -17.67 12.11
CA ILE A 49 -8.45 -19.02 12.23
C ILE A 49 -8.12 -19.60 10.86
N GLU A 50 -8.99 -19.34 9.88
CA GLU A 50 -8.81 -19.80 8.51
C GLU A 50 -7.80 -18.95 7.73
N TYR A 51 -7.78 -17.64 7.98
CA TYR A 51 -6.91 -16.69 7.32
C TYR A 51 -6.30 -15.75 8.36
N LEU A 52 -5.04 -16.01 8.73
CA LEU A 52 -4.38 -15.30 9.83
C LEU A 52 -4.30 -13.78 9.62
N TYR A 53 -4.24 -13.33 8.36
CA TYR A 53 -4.18 -11.91 8.01
C TYR A 53 -5.55 -11.25 7.91
N PHE A 54 -6.60 -11.89 8.44
CA PHE A 54 -7.96 -11.33 8.42
C PHE A 54 -8.01 -9.93 9.04
N TYR A 55 -7.18 -9.63 10.03
CA TYR A 55 -7.13 -8.31 10.66
C TYR A 55 -5.97 -7.43 10.16
N ASN A 56 -5.26 -7.85 9.11
CA ASN A 56 -4.33 -6.98 8.41
C ASN A 56 -5.15 -5.95 7.61
N GLY A 57 -4.97 -4.68 7.90
CA GLY A 57 -5.69 -3.60 7.21
C GLY A 57 -5.41 -3.55 5.70
N GLY A 58 -6.23 -2.79 4.96
CA GLY A 58 -6.08 -2.59 3.51
C GLY A 58 -5.02 -1.56 3.11
N GLY A 59 -4.39 -0.83 4.04
CA GLY A 59 -3.42 0.20 3.70
C GLY A 59 -4.04 1.54 3.25
N VAL A 60 -3.14 2.52 3.09
CA VAL A 60 -3.44 3.91 2.75
C VAL A 60 -2.35 4.40 1.80
N ALA A 61 -2.74 5.18 0.79
CA ALA A 61 -1.82 5.89 -0.07
C ALA A 61 -2.24 7.35 -0.22
N THR A 62 -1.26 8.22 -0.43
CA THR A 62 -1.47 9.67 -0.56
C THR A 62 -0.67 10.21 -1.74
N GLY A 63 -1.27 11.08 -2.53
CA GLY A 63 -0.68 11.67 -3.73
C GLY A 63 -1.57 12.79 -4.27
N ASP A 64 -1.02 13.69 -5.06
CA ASP A 64 -1.78 14.77 -5.73
C ASP A 64 -2.34 14.23 -7.05
N VAL A 65 -3.62 13.80 -7.04
CA VAL A 65 -4.19 13.08 -8.20
C VAL A 65 -4.67 14.01 -9.31
N ASN A 66 -4.72 15.32 -9.06
CA ASN A 66 -5.15 16.34 -10.03
C ASN A 66 -4.13 17.45 -10.27
N ASN A 67 -2.91 17.30 -9.77
CA ASN A 67 -1.80 18.23 -9.93
C ASN A 67 -2.12 19.66 -9.47
N ASP A 68 -2.91 19.80 -8.39
CA ASP A 68 -3.28 21.11 -7.84
C ASP A 68 -2.41 21.58 -6.65
N GLY A 69 -1.43 20.75 -6.26
CA GLY A 69 -0.51 20.95 -5.15
C GLY A 69 -1.06 20.50 -3.80
N LEU A 70 -2.28 19.94 -3.74
CA LEU A 70 -2.87 19.39 -2.53
C LEU A 70 -2.80 17.87 -2.54
N ILE A 71 -2.38 17.30 -1.41
CA ILE A 71 -2.27 15.84 -1.29
C ILE A 71 -3.64 15.22 -1.01
N ASP A 72 -4.04 14.30 -1.86
CA ASP A 72 -5.26 13.49 -1.75
C ASP A 72 -5.00 12.18 -1.01
N ILE A 73 -6.08 11.48 -0.65
CA ILE A 73 -6.00 10.26 0.15
C ILE A 73 -6.81 9.15 -0.52
N TYR A 74 -6.18 8.02 -0.75
CA TYR A 74 -6.84 6.78 -1.15
C TYR A 74 -6.78 5.75 -0.01
N LEU A 75 -7.95 5.26 0.40
CA LEU A 75 -8.12 4.32 1.50
C LEU A 75 -8.68 3.00 0.99
N SER A 76 -7.98 1.91 1.31
CA SER A 76 -8.40 0.56 0.93
C SER A 76 -9.20 -0.09 2.07
N SER A 77 -10.32 -0.72 1.71
CA SER A 77 -11.13 -1.51 2.64
C SER A 77 -11.01 -2.98 2.27
N ASN A 78 -10.68 -3.89 3.18
CA ASN A 78 -10.51 -5.29 2.79
C ASN A 78 -11.79 -5.87 2.15
N GLN A 79 -12.95 -5.66 2.75
CA GLN A 79 -14.24 -6.20 2.26
C GLN A 79 -15.13 -5.16 1.56
N GLY A 80 -15.04 -3.89 1.96
CA GLY A 80 -15.91 -2.81 1.48
C GLY A 80 -15.43 -2.20 0.16
N SER A 81 -15.98 -1.04 -0.19
CA SER A 81 -15.46 -0.23 -1.30
C SER A 81 -14.30 0.64 -0.80
N ASN A 82 -13.28 0.80 -1.64
CA ASN A 82 -12.21 1.77 -1.42
C ASN A 82 -12.73 3.19 -1.51
N LYS A 83 -11.93 4.15 -1.04
CA LYS A 83 -12.30 5.57 -1.05
C LYS A 83 -11.18 6.47 -1.55
N LEU A 84 -11.47 7.27 -2.57
CA LEU A 84 -10.63 8.40 -3.01
C LEU A 84 -11.22 9.71 -2.47
N TYR A 85 -10.44 10.40 -1.64
CA TYR A 85 -10.77 11.68 -1.03
C TYR A 85 -9.92 12.79 -1.65
N LEU A 86 -10.55 13.63 -2.47
CA LEU A 86 -9.95 14.80 -3.09
C LEU A 86 -9.87 15.94 -2.08
N ASN A 87 -8.67 16.46 -1.84
CA ASN A 87 -8.38 17.55 -0.94
C ASN A 87 -8.92 18.87 -1.51
N LYS A 88 -9.57 19.65 -0.64
CA LYS A 88 -10.14 20.97 -0.96
C LYS A 88 -9.43 22.11 -0.23
N GLY A 89 -8.29 21.80 0.40
CA GLY A 89 -7.55 22.68 1.28
C GLY A 89 -8.14 22.72 2.69
N ASN A 90 -7.38 23.27 3.63
CA ASN A 90 -7.79 23.43 5.03
C ASN A 90 -8.28 22.11 5.69
N PHE A 91 -7.67 20.98 5.31
CA PHE A 91 -8.05 19.64 5.74
C PHE A 91 -9.50 19.24 5.41
N GLN A 92 -10.15 19.88 4.44
CA GLN A 92 -11.47 19.46 3.95
C GLN A 92 -11.31 18.55 2.75
N PHE A 93 -12.01 17.42 2.74
CA PHE A 93 -11.94 16.45 1.66
C PHE A 93 -13.32 16.21 1.03
N LYS A 94 -13.33 15.82 -0.25
CA LYS A 94 -14.52 15.36 -0.98
C LYS A 94 -14.30 13.91 -1.40
N ASP A 95 -15.19 13.01 -1.01
CA ASP A 95 -15.24 11.66 -1.60
C ASP A 95 -15.63 11.78 -3.08
N ILE A 96 -14.72 11.38 -3.97
CA ILE A 96 -14.92 11.35 -5.43
C ILE A 96 -14.89 9.93 -5.99
N THR A 97 -14.93 8.91 -5.14
CA THR A 97 -14.64 7.52 -5.51
C THR A 97 -15.47 7.03 -6.71
N TYR A 98 -16.78 7.26 -6.68
CA TYR A 98 -17.71 6.85 -7.75
C TYR A 98 -17.51 7.68 -9.02
N ASP A 99 -17.36 9.01 -8.87
CA ASP A 99 -17.14 9.92 -9.99
C ASP A 99 -15.82 9.58 -10.72
N ALA A 100 -14.82 9.11 -9.96
CA ALA A 100 -13.49 8.76 -10.44
C ALA A 100 -13.37 7.33 -10.99
N GLY A 101 -14.29 6.41 -10.66
CA GLY A 101 -14.26 5.02 -11.13
C GLY A 101 -13.22 4.12 -10.42
N VAL A 102 -12.90 4.42 -9.16
CA VAL A 102 -11.83 3.76 -8.39
C VAL A 102 -12.36 3.00 -7.15
N GLU A 103 -13.61 2.56 -7.18
CA GLU A 103 -14.26 1.95 -6.02
C GLU A 103 -13.64 0.61 -5.58
N SER A 104 -12.95 -0.08 -6.50
CA SER A 104 -12.42 -1.44 -6.35
C SER A 104 -13.40 -2.36 -5.61
N ILE A 105 -14.49 -2.71 -6.30
CA ILE A 105 -15.56 -3.52 -5.71
C ILE A 105 -15.13 -4.98 -5.51
N ASN A 106 -15.77 -5.67 -4.57
CA ASN A 106 -15.59 -7.09 -4.23
C ASN A 106 -14.31 -7.43 -3.46
N GLU A 107 -14.00 -8.72 -3.36
CA GLU A 107 -13.25 -9.35 -2.28
C GLU A 107 -11.75 -8.98 -2.17
N TRP A 108 -11.12 -9.59 -1.18
CA TRP A 108 -10.19 -9.01 -0.20
C TRP A 108 -9.05 -8.14 -0.75
N LYS A 109 -9.13 -6.83 -0.48
CA LYS A 109 -8.07 -5.86 -0.83
C LYS A 109 -7.06 -5.75 0.29
N THR A 110 -5.80 -5.65 -0.09
CA THR A 110 -4.66 -5.44 0.79
C THR A 110 -4.05 -4.10 0.41
N GLY A 111 -2.72 -3.97 0.38
CA GLY A 111 -2.02 -2.71 0.16
C GLY A 111 -2.42 -1.95 -1.11
N VAL A 112 -2.03 -0.69 -1.14
CA VAL A 112 -2.25 0.22 -2.27
C VAL A 112 -1.04 1.13 -2.44
N THR A 113 -0.67 1.40 -3.68
CA THR A 113 0.42 2.31 -4.05
C THR A 113 -0.12 3.37 -5.01
N LEU A 114 0.26 4.63 -4.80
CA LEU A 114 0.03 5.73 -5.73
C LEU A 114 1.36 6.07 -6.41
N VAL A 115 1.40 5.97 -7.73
CA VAL A 115 2.62 6.12 -8.54
C VAL A 115 2.24 6.44 -9.98
N ASP A 116 3.04 7.24 -10.68
CA ASP A 116 2.91 7.47 -12.13
C ASP A 116 3.59 6.30 -12.86
N VAL A 117 2.81 5.29 -13.29
CA VAL A 117 3.34 4.03 -13.84
C VAL A 117 3.77 4.19 -15.29
N ASN A 118 3.16 5.12 -16.01
CA ASN A 118 3.37 5.30 -17.46
C ASN A 118 4.21 6.55 -17.80
N GLY A 119 4.61 7.34 -16.80
CA GLY A 119 5.45 8.52 -16.93
C GLY A 119 4.74 9.72 -17.57
N ASP A 120 3.41 9.79 -17.52
CA ASP A 120 2.63 10.86 -18.16
C ASP A 120 2.43 12.11 -17.28
N GLY A 121 2.93 12.07 -16.04
CA GLY A 121 2.85 13.15 -15.07
C GLY A 121 1.56 13.14 -14.25
N PHE A 122 0.71 12.11 -14.38
CA PHE A 122 -0.45 11.90 -13.54
C PHE A 122 -0.28 10.64 -12.68
N ILE A 123 -0.55 10.76 -11.38
CA ILE A 123 -0.43 9.63 -10.46
C ILE A 123 -1.56 8.63 -10.71
N ASP A 124 -1.19 7.37 -10.93
CA ASP A 124 -2.06 6.20 -11.03
C ASP A 124 -2.26 5.51 -9.67
N ILE A 125 -3.20 4.54 -9.62
CA ILE A 125 -3.48 3.75 -8.41
C ILE A 125 -3.28 2.27 -8.69
N TYR A 126 -2.31 1.65 -8.02
CA TYR A 126 -2.13 0.20 -8.03
C TYR A 126 -2.66 -0.44 -6.74
N GLN A 127 -3.72 -1.24 -6.86
CA GLN A 127 -4.41 -1.88 -5.74
C GLN A 127 -4.06 -3.38 -5.68
N ASN A 128 -3.45 -3.80 -4.56
CA ASN A 128 -3.15 -5.19 -4.29
C ASN A 128 -4.37 -5.94 -3.75
N ARG A 129 -4.51 -7.23 -4.08
CA ARG A 129 -5.63 -8.06 -3.66
C ARG A 129 -5.20 -9.49 -3.37
N LEU A 130 -5.98 -10.13 -2.52
CA LEU A 130 -5.99 -11.57 -2.35
C LEU A 130 -6.91 -12.18 -3.41
N GLY A 131 -6.44 -13.26 -4.04
CA GLY A 131 -7.06 -13.96 -5.14
C GLY A 131 -6.83 -15.45 -5.11
N GLY A 132 -7.79 -16.20 -5.65
CA GLY A 132 -7.72 -17.66 -5.76
C GLY A 132 -7.57 -18.37 -4.41
N TYR A 133 -8.14 -17.83 -3.34
CA TYR A 133 -8.15 -18.43 -2.00
C TYR A 133 -9.58 -18.63 -1.50
N LYS A 134 -9.99 -19.88 -1.32
CA LYS A 134 -11.40 -20.24 -1.05
C LYS A 134 -12.31 -19.64 -2.13
N ASP A 135 -13.31 -18.86 -1.74
CA ASP A 135 -14.25 -18.21 -2.67
C ASP A 135 -13.77 -16.83 -3.17
N ILE A 136 -12.59 -16.39 -2.73
CA ILE A 136 -12.01 -15.09 -3.09
C ILE A 136 -11.40 -15.12 -4.48
N GLN A 137 -11.93 -14.29 -5.39
CA GLN A 137 -11.52 -14.17 -6.80
C GLN A 137 -10.90 -12.80 -7.13
N GLY A 138 -10.15 -12.21 -6.20
CA GLY A 138 -9.50 -10.92 -6.41
C GLY A 138 -8.30 -11.00 -7.38
N ARG A 139 -8.13 -9.95 -8.19
CA ARG A 139 -6.93 -9.71 -9.01
C ARG A 139 -6.45 -8.30 -8.76
N ASN A 140 -5.14 -8.09 -8.72
CA ASN A 140 -4.59 -6.74 -8.60
C ASN A 140 -5.15 -5.84 -9.71
N GLN A 141 -5.33 -4.55 -9.38
CA GLN A 141 -5.92 -3.57 -10.29
C GLN A 141 -4.97 -2.39 -10.45
N LEU A 142 -4.95 -1.82 -11.66
CA LEU A 142 -4.19 -0.63 -12.01
C LEU A 142 -5.17 0.37 -12.58
N PHE A 143 -5.50 1.40 -11.82
CA PHE A 143 -6.35 2.50 -12.27
C PHE A 143 -5.46 3.58 -12.86
N ILE A 144 -5.42 3.67 -14.19
CA ILE A 144 -4.69 4.70 -14.92
C ILE A 144 -5.46 6.01 -14.87
N ASN A 145 -4.80 7.09 -14.48
CA ASN A 145 -5.38 8.43 -14.40
C ASN A 145 -5.57 9.01 -15.80
N ASN A 146 -6.79 9.45 -16.11
CA ASN A 146 -7.10 10.03 -17.43
C ASN A 146 -6.77 11.54 -17.50
N GLY A 147 -6.30 12.15 -16.40
CA GLY A 147 -5.98 13.58 -16.31
C GLY A 147 -7.18 14.49 -16.07
N ASP A 148 -8.38 13.92 -15.89
CA ASP A 148 -9.65 14.64 -15.70
C ASP A 148 -10.40 14.21 -14.43
N LEU A 149 -9.67 13.69 -13.43
CA LEU A 149 -10.18 13.07 -12.20
C LEU A 149 -10.96 11.76 -12.41
N THR A 150 -10.98 11.21 -13.63
CA THR A 150 -11.46 9.85 -13.88
C THR A 150 -10.29 8.89 -14.09
N PHE A 151 -10.53 7.61 -13.80
CA PHE A 151 -9.53 6.57 -13.95
C PHE A 151 -10.07 5.39 -14.76
N THR A 152 -9.15 4.66 -15.39
CA THR A 152 -9.45 3.45 -16.17
C THR A 152 -8.68 2.26 -15.64
N GLU A 153 -9.36 1.18 -15.28
CA GLU A 153 -8.71 -0.07 -14.86
C GLU A 153 -8.02 -0.74 -16.06
N LYS A 154 -6.71 -1.01 -15.96
CA LYS A 154 -5.87 -1.56 -17.05
C LYS A 154 -4.82 -2.58 -16.58
N ALA A 155 -4.92 -3.17 -15.39
CA ALA A 155 -3.88 -4.08 -14.89
C ALA A 155 -3.59 -5.22 -15.86
N ARG A 156 -4.62 -5.76 -16.50
CA ARG A 156 -4.47 -6.86 -17.47
C ARG A 156 -3.77 -6.42 -18.75
N ASP A 157 -4.06 -5.20 -19.22
CA ASP A 157 -3.42 -4.65 -20.42
C ASP A 157 -1.93 -4.40 -20.17
N TYR A 158 -1.56 -4.04 -18.93
CA TYR A 158 -0.18 -3.85 -18.49
C TYR A 158 0.51 -5.16 -18.05
N GLY A 159 -0.21 -6.28 -17.91
CA GLY A 159 0.37 -7.57 -17.50
C GLY A 159 0.56 -7.74 -15.98
N ILE A 160 -0.03 -6.88 -15.16
CA ILE A 160 0.10 -6.88 -13.69
C ILE A 160 -1.21 -7.16 -12.94
N ASP A 161 -2.19 -7.82 -13.58
CA ASP A 161 -3.45 -8.29 -12.98
C ASP A 161 -3.30 -9.58 -12.16
N PHE A 162 -2.25 -9.63 -11.34
CA PHE A 162 -1.86 -10.83 -10.60
C PHE A 162 -3.00 -11.38 -9.72
N GLU A 163 -3.24 -12.69 -9.81
CA GLU A 163 -4.15 -13.44 -8.95
C GLU A 163 -3.33 -14.28 -7.95
N GLY A 164 -3.22 -13.78 -6.73
CA GLY A 164 -2.50 -14.48 -5.66
C GLY A 164 -2.64 -13.74 -4.35
N PHE A 165 -1.64 -13.83 -3.49
CA PHE A 165 -1.74 -13.42 -2.10
C PHE A 165 -0.97 -12.13 -1.88
N SER A 166 -1.27 -11.10 -2.66
CA SER A 166 -0.53 -9.84 -2.61
C SER A 166 -0.76 -9.13 -1.29
N THR A 167 0.34 -8.71 -0.67
CA THR A 167 0.33 -7.90 0.56
C THR A 167 0.50 -6.43 0.22
N HIS A 168 1.54 -6.10 -0.54
CA HIS A 168 1.89 -4.74 -0.93
C HIS A 168 2.73 -4.73 -2.22
N SER A 169 3.00 -3.54 -2.74
CA SER A 169 3.84 -3.32 -3.92
C SER A 169 4.76 -2.14 -3.72
N ALA A 170 5.96 -2.24 -4.29
CA ALA A 170 6.88 -1.13 -4.43
C ALA A 170 7.19 -0.93 -5.92
N PHE A 171 7.15 0.33 -6.36
CA PHE A 171 7.57 0.72 -7.71
C PHE A 171 8.86 1.52 -7.63
N PHE A 172 9.85 1.13 -8.41
CA PHE A 172 11.20 1.73 -8.45
C PHE A 172 11.92 1.28 -9.71
N ASP A 173 12.91 2.06 -10.16
CA ASP A 173 13.73 1.76 -11.34
C ASP A 173 14.87 0.80 -10.93
N TYR A 174 14.66 -0.52 -11.07
CA TYR A 174 15.63 -1.49 -10.54
C TYR A 174 16.81 -1.73 -11.47
N ASP A 175 16.68 -1.46 -12.77
CA ASP A 175 17.74 -1.65 -13.76
C ASP A 175 18.35 -0.36 -14.30
N GLY A 176 17.84 0.81 -13.88
CA GLY A 176 18.39 2.12 -14.12
C GLY A 176 18.07 2.67 -15.51
N ASP A 177 17.02 2.18 -16.16
CA ASP A 177 16.64 2.58 -17.52
C ASP A 177 15.69 3.79 -17.56
N GLY A 178 15.21 4.22 -16.39
CA GLY A 178 14.42 5.43 -16.18
C GLY A 178 12.92 5.22 -16.20
N ASP A 179 12.42 3.99 -16.34
CA ASP A 179 11.03 3.66 -16.04
C ASP A 179 10.88 2.94 -14.68
N LEU A 180 9.65 2.86 -14.17
CA LEU A 180 9.39 2.26 -12.86
C LEU A 180 8.93 0.81 -13.01
N ASP A 181 9.71 -0.09 -12.44
CA ASP A 181 9.41 -1.50 -12.32
C ASP A 181 8.53 -1.79 -11.11
N LEU A 182 8.09 -3.04 -10.96
CA LEU A 182 7.21 -3.47 -9.87
C LEU A 182 7.79 -4.65 -9.09
N TYR A 183 8.08 -4.43 -7.81
CA TYR A 183 8.18 -5.51 -6.84
C TYR A 183 6.84 -5.76 -6.16
N LEU A 184 6.29 -6.95 -6.35
CA LEU A 184 5.04 -7.39 -5.76
C LEU A 184 5.33 -8.34 -4.60
N LEU A 185 5.11 -7.82 -3.39
CA LEU A 185 5.25 -8.56 -2.14
C LEU A 185 4.01 -9.43 -1.91
N ASN A 186 4.22 -10.72 -1.73
CA ASN A 186 3.17 -11.68 -1.45
C ASN A 186 3.36 -12.31 -0.07
N HIS A 187 2.24 -12.77 0.50
CA HIS A 187 2.26 -13.61 1.70
C HIS A 187 1.84 -15.03 1.37
N SER A 188 1.98 -15.90 2.35
CA SER A 188 1.54 -17.29 2.27
C SER A 188 0.39 -17.56 3.24
N VAL A 189 -0.58 -18.36 2.84
CA VAL A 189 -1.58 -18.92 3.77
C VAL A 189 -0.99 -20.14 4.45
N HIS A 190 -1.17 -20.23 5.77
CA HIS A 190 -0.63 -21.37 6.52
C HIS A 190 -1.20 -22.69 6.00
N THR A 191 -0.30 -23.59 5.66
CA THR A 191 -0.62 -24.98 5.34
C THR A 191 0.38 -25.87 6.07
N GLU A 192 0.13 -27.17 6.15
CA GLU A 192 1.12 -28.12 6.67
C GLU A 192 2.46 -28.05 5.90
N ARG A 193 2.45 -27.55 4.65
CA ARG A 193 3.63 -27.32 3.80
C ARG A 193 4.53 -26.18 4.26
N SER A 194 4.10 -25.35 5.21
CA SER A 194 4.92 -24.30 5.81
C SER A 194 5.99 -24.85 6.75
N TYR A 195 5.99 -26.17 7.00
CA TYR A 195 7.01 -26.89 7.76
C TYR A 195 7.86 -27.75 6.82
N GLY A 196 9.08 -27.29 6.57
CA GLY A 196 10.07 -28.08 5.82
C GLY A 196 11.48 -27.59 6.06
N ASN A 197 12.42 -28.13 5.30
CA ASN A 197 13.81 -27.72 5.38
C ASN A 197 14.06 -26.46 4.54
N TYR A 198 15.24 -25.86 4.69
CA TYR A 198 15.61 -24.61 4.03
C TYR A 198 15.51 -24.62 2.50
N LYS A 199 15.45 -25.79 1.84
CA LYS A 199 15.40 -25.87 0.37
C LYS A 199 14.08 -25.40 -0.21
N LEU A 200 13.01 -25.40 0.58
CA LEU A 200 11.69 -24.91 0.16
C LEU A 200 11.72 -23.45 -0.32
N ARG A 201 12.69 -22.62 0.14
CA ARG A 201 12.83 -21.24 -0.35
C ARG A 201 13.17 -21.12 -1.83
N PHE A 202 13.68 -22.19 -2.43
CA PHE A 202 14.00 -22.26 -3.86
C PHE A 202 12.88 -22.90 -4.68
N GLU A 203 11.80 -23.36 -4.04
CA GLU A 203 10.62 -23.88 -4.73
C GLU A 203 9.66 -22.73 -4.99
N ARG A 204 9.43 -22.42 -6.28
CA ARG A 204 8.55 -21.31 -6.67
C ARG A 204 7.09 -21.64 -6.39
N SER A 205 6.35 -20.64 -5.90
CA SER A 205 4.92 -20.63 -5.65
C SER A 205 4.25 -19.60 -6.52
N GLU A 206 3.33 -20.05 -7.36
CA GLU A 206 2.62 -19.18 -8.30
C GLU A 206 1.78 -18.10 -7.60
N LYS A 207 1.20 -18.41 -6.44
CA LYS A 207 0.27 -17.53 -5.72
C LYS A 207 0.89 -16.75 -4.56
N SER A 208 1.94 -17.29 -3.94
CA SER A 208 2.45 -16.76 -2.66
C SER A 208 3.90 -16.29 -2.73
N GLY A 209 4.60 -16.60 -3.82
CA GLY A 209 5.96 -16.13 -4.02
C GLY A 209 6.00 -14.67 -4.41
N ASP A 210 6.97 -13.94 -3.90
CA ASP A 210 7.24 -12.56 -4.34
C ASP A 210 7.57 -12.52 -5.83
N LYS A 211 7.25 -11.39 -6.46
CA LYS A 211 7.51 -11.18 -7.87
C LYS A 211 8.24 -9.86 -8.11
N LEU A 212 9.13 -9.87 -9.09
CA LEU A 212 9.67 -8.67 -9.71
C LEU A 212 9.23 -8.65 -11.17
N PHE A 213 8.63 -7.55 -11.57
CA PHE A 213 8.22 -7.31 -12.94
C PHE A 213 9.03 -6.15 -13.51
N ARG A 214 9.72 -6.39 -14.61
CA ARG A 214 10.37 -5.32 -15.38
C ARG A 214 9.31 -4.60 -16.21
N ASN A 215 9.35 -3.29 -16.21
CA ASN A 215 8.55 -2.46 -17.10
C ASN A 215 9.28 -2.33 -18.45
N ASP A 216 8.56 -2.52 -19.54
CA ASP A 216 9.10 -2.45 -20.89
C ASP A 216 8.18 -1.56 -21.75
N ILE A 217 8.77 -0.66 -22.53
CA ILE A 217 8.04 0.20 -23.49
C ILE A 217 8.32 -0.27 -24.93
N ASP A 218 7.33 -0.88 -25.59
CA ASP A 218 7.37 -1.18 -27.03
C ASP A 218 6.34 -0.36 -27.81
N LYS A 219 6.79 0.37 -28.82
CA LYS A 219 5.93 1.20 -29.71
C LYS A 219 5.00 2.16 -28.95
N GLY A 220 5.45 2.65 -27.78
CA GLY A 220 4.68 3.54 -26.92
C GLY A 220 3.59 2.85 -26.09
N LEU A 221 3.63 1.53 -25.99
CA LEU A 221 2.82 0.75 -25.06
C LEU A 221 3.70 0.24 -23.93
N THR A 222 3.32 0.57 -22.71
CA THR A 222 3.91 0.10 -21.46
C THR A 222 3.34 -1.28 -21.12
N TYR A 223 4.19 -2.25 -20.83
CA TYR A 223 3.79 -3.56 -20.33
C TYR A 223 4.86 -4.12 -19.37
N PHE A 224 4.45 -5.04 -18.52
CA PHE A 224 5.32 -5.63 -17.51
C PHE A 224 5.61 -7.10 -17.78
N THR A 225 6.86 -7.50 -17.56
CA THR A 225 7.35 -8.87 -17.71
C THR A 225 7.80 -9.42 -16.37
N ASP A 226 7.34 -10.60 -15.94
CA ASP A 226 7.84 -11.26 -14.71
C ASP A 226 9.28 -11.73 -14.91
N VAL A 227 10.22 -11.04 -14.27
CA VAL A 227 11.68 -11.27 -14.35
C VAL A 227 12.23 -11.86 -13.04
N SER A 228 11.35 -12.36 -12.18
CA SER A 228 11.71 -12.79 -10.82
C SER A 228 12.77 -13.88 -10.79
N GLU A 229 12.74 -14.84 -11.72
CA GLU A 229 13.70 -15.95 -11.76
C GLU A 229 15.07 -15.49 -12.24
N GLU A 230 15.11 -14.73 -13.34
CA GLU A 230 16.36 -14.19 -13.90
C GLU A 230 17.03 -13.17 -12.98
N SER A 231 16.25 -12.41 -12.23
CA SER A 231 16.75 -11.40 -11.28
C SER A 231 17.18 -11.98 -9.93
N GLY A 232 16.95 -13.28 -9.68
CA GLY A 232 17.33 -13.95 -8.42
C GLY A 232 16.37 -13.73 -7.24
N ILE A 233 15.14 -13.28 -7.50
CA ILE A 233 14.11 -13.09 -6.48
C ILE A 233 13.54 -14.44 -6.03
N LEU A 234 13.54 -14.66 -4.70
CA LEU A 234 12.97 -15.87 -4.12
C LEU A 234 11.44 -15.74 -4.13
N SER A 235 10.78 -16.72 -4.70
CA SER A 235 9.34 -16.71 -4.95
C SER A 235 8.67 -17.91 -4.29
N SER A 236 8.96 -18.19 -3.03
CA SER A 236 8.50 -19.42 -2.37
C SER A 236 7.23 -19.25 -1.53
N ASN A 237 6.53 -20.36 -1.28
CA ASN A 237 5.38 -20.41 -0.36
C ASN A 237 5.75 -20.39 1.13
N ILE A 238 7.04 -20.23 1.44
CA ILE A 238 7.51 -20.02 2.80
C ILE A 238 7.97 -18.58 3.05
N GLY A 239 7.86 -17.70 2.03
CA GLY A 239 7.88 -16.25 2.21
C GLY A 239 6.55 -15.78 2.79
N TYR A 240 6.62 -15.04 3.90
CA TYR A 240 5.48 -14.47 4.61
C TYR A 240 5.65 -12.94 4.58
N GLY A 241 5.70 -12.38 3.38
CA GLY A 241 6.03 -10.98 3.15
C GLY A 241 5.00 -10.03 3.75
N LEU A 242 5.44 -9.22 4.71
CA LEU A 242 4.60 -8.22 5.41
C LEU A 242 5.03 -6.77 5.20
N GLY A 243 6.28 -6.55 4.78
CA GLY A 243 6.82 -5.22 4.52
C GLY A 243 7.91 -5.28 3.46
N VAL A 244 7.96 -4.23 2.65
CA VAL A 244 8.99 -3.99 1.64
C VAL A 244 9.50 -2.57 1.82
N ALA A 245 10.82 -2.40 1.74
CA ALA A 245 11.47 -1.09 1.70
C ALA A 245 12.50 -1.08 0.57
N ILE A 246 12.52 0.02 -0.18
CA ILE A 246 13.45 0.27 -1.27
C ILE A 246 14.39 1.38 -0.83
N SER A 247 15.69 1.16 -0.99
CA SER A 247 16.73 2.17 -0.73
C SER A 247 18.07 1.65 -1.25
N ASP A 248 18.92 2.52 -1.78
CA ASP A 248 20.36 2.27 -1.91
C ASP A 248 21.03 2.15 -0.52
N ILE A 249 21.07 0.93 0.03
CA ILE A 249 21.57 0.64 1.38
C ILE A 249 23.10 0.64 1.39
N ASN A 250 23.69 0.14 0.31
CA ASN A 250 25.13 -0.08 0.21
C ASN A 250 25.89 1.14 -0.36
N ARG A 251 25.16 2.11 -0.94
CA ARG A 251 25.64 3.37 -1.55
C ARG A 251 26.39 3.18 -2.87
N ASP A 252 25.97 2.23 -3.70
CA ASP A 252 26.52 2.01 -5.04
C ASP A 252 25.74 2.74 -6.15
N GLY A 253 24.62 3.37 -5.79
CA GLY A 253 23.76 4.11 -6.71
C GLY A 253 22.62 3.28 -7.31
N CYS A 254 22.46 2.03 -6.90
CA CYS A 254 21.35 1.17 -7.30
C CYS A 254 20.46 0.86 -6.12
N ASP A 255 19.14 0.90 -6.33
CA ASP A 255 18.20 0.68 -5.23
C ASP A 255 18.14 -0.79 -4.82
N ASP A 256 18.36 -1.05 -3.53
CA ASP A 256 18.27 -2.37 -2.90
C ASP A 256 16.86 -2.64 -2.35
N ILE A 257 16.54 -3.91 -2.09
CA ILE A 257 15.23 -4.33 -1.55
C ILE A 257 15.42 -4.98 -0.18
N TYR A 258 14.71 -4.49 0.84
CA TYR A 258 14.58 -5.15 2.13
C TYR A 258 13.15 -5.67 2.33
N ILE A 259 13.03 -6.97 2.63
CA ILE A 259 11.76 -7.66 2.88
C ILE A 259 11.72 -8.16 4.32
N SER A 260 10.64 -7.79 5.03
CA SER A 260 10.34 -8.37 6.35
C SER A 260 9.37 -9.54 6.20
N ASN A 261 9.86 -10.74 6.53
CA ASN A 261 9.09 -11.98 6.50
C ASN A 261 8.64 -12.36 7.92
N ASP A 262 7.45 -12.94 8.03
CA ASP A 262 6.99 -13.52 9.29
C ASP A 262 7.45 -14.98 9.47
N PHE A 263 7.22 -15.52 10.67
CA PHE A 263 7.44 -16.89 11.09
C PHE A 263 8.90 -17.37 11.07
N ARG A 264 9.19 -18.33 10.17
CA ARG A 264 10.44 -19.12 10.17
C ARG A 264 11.40 -18.70 9.09
N GLU A 265 10.90 -17.98 8.09
CA GLU A 265 11.72 -17.55 6.98
C GLU A 265 12.47 -16.29 7.38
N ASN A 266 13.67 -16.11 6.85
CA ASN A 266 14.45 -14.94 7.20
C ASN A 266 13.87 -13.72 6.48
N ASP A 267 14.09 -12.55 7.06
CA ASP A 267 14.08 -11.31 6.29
C ASP A 267 15.10 -11.40 5.15
N TYR A 268 14.77 -10.80 4.02
CA TYR A 268 15.63 -10.79 2.84
C TYR A 268 16.17 -9.39 2.60
N LEU A 269 17.49 -9.30 2.49
CA LEU A 269 18.16 -8.16 1.90
C LEU A 269 18.68 -8.56 0.52
N TYR A 270 18.10 -7.98 -0.51
CA TYR A 270 18.52 -8.11 -1.89
C TYR A 270 19.35 -6.88 -2.24
N LEU A 271 20.66 -7.07 -2.37
CA LEU A 271 21.56 -6.05 -2.89
C LEU A 271 21.47 -6.07 -4.42
N ASN A 272 21.17 -4.92 -5.01
CA ASN A 272 21.11 -4.79 -6.45
C ASN A 272 22.53 -4.81 -7.02
N ASN A 273 22.77 -5.65 -8.02
CA ASN A 273 24.09 -5.74 -8.66
C ASN A 273 24.28 -4.69 -9.78
N CYS A 274 23.29 -3.82 -10.01
CA CYS A 274 23.27 -2.82 -11.09
C CYS A 274 23.34 -3.43 -12.51
N ASP A 275 22.94 -4.69 -12.64
CA ASP A 275 22.97 -5.44 -13.92
C ASP A 275 21.65 -6.20 -14.18
N GLY A 276 20.59 -5.80 -13.47
CA GLY A 276 19.28 -6.45 -13.50
C GLY A 276 19.17 -7.69 -12.61
N THR A 277 20.18 -7.98 -11.76
CA THR A 277 20.15 -9.10 -10.82
C THR A 277 20.38 -8.67 -9.38
N PHE A 278 19.97 -9.52 -8.42
CA PHE A 278 20.16 -9.28 -7.00
C PHE A 278 21.03 -10.33 -6.32
N THR A 279 21.93 -9.88 -5.45
CA THR A 279 22.67 -10.71 -4.50
C THR A 279 21.99 -10.69 -3.14
N LYS A 280 21.72 -11.87 -2.58
CA LYS A 280 21.20 -11.97 -1.21
C LYS A 280 22.33 -11.82 -0.18
N ALA A 281 22.20 -10.85 0.73
CA ALA A 281 23.13 -10.60 1.83
C ALA A 281 22.73 -11.29 3.14
#